data_AF-A0A415QMP1-F1
#
_entry.id   AF-A0A415QMP1-F1
#
_cell.length_a   1.000
_cell.length_b   1.000
_cell.length_c   1.000
_cell.angle_alpha   90.00
_cell.angle_beta   90.00
_cell.angle_gamma   90.00
#
_symmetry.space_group_name_H-M   'P 1'
#
loop_
_entity.id
_entity.type
_entity.pdbx_description
1 polymer ?
#
loop_
_entity_poly.entity_id
_entity_poly.type
_entity_poly.pdbx_seq_one_letter_code
_entity_poly.pdbx_strand_id
1 'polypeptide(L)'
;MKKIIIILLGVIVYCACQNDDKRDWIQPEISFSNFQDARDMNTYKCITIGGQTWMAENLKYRLPQGTLDGCYTYEEENIRSQDIRVNSQSWADSVRAGIDRGEFEGTVGFFTLAQLLEMWMESYTPENCLSNFEAYYGTSFPEATASLKRMYNNLYPAAILEVANQRLAKAESTNGQYSKKFGFLYTYEGALKAVPEGWRLPTDDDWKKLEATLGMSVSQIGMLDEWRGNYEGNLLKVGKDGIGFDVVYAGGRLYGAYMYGGSFYNRDVNAYFWSSTHKVERDTVDLGITRVFFLKEDRIMRGTSDLTAAYSVRCIKE
;
A
#
# COMPACT_ATOMS: atom_id res chain seq x y z
N MET A 1 -31.05 33.98 -83.06
CA MET A 1 -31.47 33.42 -81.75
C MET A 1 -30.81 32.06 -81.56
N LYS A 2 -29.69 31.99 -80.84
CA LYS A 2 -29.04 30.74 -80.42
C LYS A 2 -29.04 30.75 -78.89
N LYS A 3 -29.69 29.75 -78.27
CA LYS A 3 -29.75 29.60 -76.81
C LYS A 3 -28.43 28.97 -76.35
N ILE A 4 -27.66 29.69 -75.53
CA ILE A 4 -26.46 29.17 -74.86
C ILE A 4 -26.93 28.63 -73.50
N ILE A 5 -26.77 27.34 -73.29
CA ILE A 5 -27.00 26.66 -72.01
C ILE A 5 -25.64 26.59 -71.32
N ILE A 6 -25.49 27.28 -70.17
CA ILE A 6 -24.30 27.21 -69.31
C ILE A 6 -24.57 26.10 -68.29
N ILE A 7 -23.83 24.99 -68.39
CA ILE A 7 -23.84 23.92 -67.39
C ILE A 7 -22.74 24.25 -66.36
N LEU A 8 -23.17 24.62 -65.15
CA LEU A 8 -22.30 24.80 -63.99
C LEU A 8 -21.86 23.41 -63.48
N LEU A 9 -20.61 23.04 -63.78
CA LEU A 9 -19.90 21.91 -63.17
C LEU A 9 -19.42 22.32 -61.78
N GLY A 10 -20.20 22.00 -60.76
CA GLY A 10 -19.78 22.09 -59.36
C GLY A 10 -18.76 21.01 -59.05
N VAL A 11 -17.49 21.40 -58.86
CA VAL A 11 -16.44 20.54 -58.32
C VAL A 11 -16.71 20.37 -56.83
N ILE A 12 -17.37 19.26 -56.46
CA ILE A 12 -17.43 18.80 -55.07
C ILE A 12 -16.04 18.30 -54.73
N VAL A 13 -15.24 19.12 -54.07
CA VAL A 13 -14.01 18.69 -53.40
C VAL A 13 -14.45 17.78 -52.26
N TYR A 14 -14.45 16.48 -52.52
CA TYR A 14 -14.57 15.48 -51.48
C TYR A 14 -13.29 15.59 -50.65
N CYS A 15 -13.38 16.28 -49.51
CA CYS A 15 -12.37 16.21 -48.47
C CYS A 15 -12.44 14.79 -47.92
N ALA A 16 -11.68 13.88 -48.53
CA ALA A 16 -11.42 12.58 -47.96
C ALA A 16 -10.49 12.82 -46.76
N CYS A 17 -11.07 12.99 -45.57
CA CYS A 17 -10.34 12.71 -44.34
C CYS A 17 -9.93 11.24 -44.42
N GLN A 18 -8.66 10.98 -44.72
CA GLN A 18 -8.04 9.70 -44.44
C GLN A 18 -8.14 9.51 -42.92
N ASN A 19 -9.08 8.68 -42.49
CA ASN A 19 -9.04 8.07 -41.16
C ASN A 19 -7.89 7.05 -41.18
N ASP A 20 -6.66 7.54 -41.06
CA ASP A 20 -5.48 6.72 -40.79
C ASP A 20 -5.41 6.46 -39.28
N ASP A 21 -6.24 5.55 -38.80
CA ASP A 21 -6.13 5.03 -37.42
C ASP A 21 -6.44 3.53 -37.34
N LYS A 22 -6.15 2.79 -38.43
CA LYS A 22 -5.96 1.34 -38.32
C LYS A 22 -4.53 1.09 -37.87
N ARG A 23 -4.29 1.25 -36.57
CA ARG A 23 -3.07 0.73 -35.95
C ARG A 23 -3.16 -0.79 -36.00
N ASP A 24 -2.16 -1.45 -36.58
CA ASP A 24 -2.01 -2.90 -36.58
C ASP A 24 -1.59 -3.40 -35.18
N TRP A 25 -2.32 -3.00 -34.15
CA TRP A 25 -2.18 -3.58 -32.83
C TRP A 25 -2.87 -4.94 -32.82
N ILE A 26 -2.09 -5.99 -32.58
CA ILE A 26 -2.60 -7.32 -32.36
C ILE A 26 -2.87 -7.44 -30.86
N GLN A 27 -4.15 -7.49 -30.49
CA GLN A 27 -4.55 -7.70 -29.10
C GLN A 27 -3.97 -9.02 -28.59
N PRO A 28 -3.25 -9.01 -27.44
CA PRO A 28 -2.74 -10.25 -26.86
C PRO A 28 -3.90 -11.14 -26.39
N GLU A 29 -3.59 -12.42 -26.16
CA GLU A 29 -4.53 -13.31 -25.49
C GLU A 29 -4.81 -12.78 -24.07
N ILE A 30 -6.10 -12.61 -23.77
CA ILE A 30 -6.59 -12.12 -22.48
C ILE A 30 -7.61 -13.09 -21.92
N SER A 31 -7.43 -13.44 -20.64
CA SER A 31 -8.44 -14.16 -19.87
C SER A 31 -8.58 -13.56 -18.48
N PHE A 32 -9.73 -13.77 -17.86
CA PHE A 32 -10.06 -13.22 -16.55
C PHE A 32 -10.29 -14.35 -15.55
N SER A 33 -9.91 -14.09 -14.30
CA SER A 33 -10.18 -14.97 -13.17
C SER A 33 -10.41 -14.14 -11.91
N ASN A 34 -10.66 -14.79 -10.78
CA ASN A 34 -10.75 -14.13 -9.48
C ASN A 34 -9.84 -14.84 -8.50
N PHE A 35 -9.33 -14.08 -7.53
CA PHE A 35 -8.57 -14.59 -6.40
C PHE A 35 -9.19 -14.04 -5.12
N GLN A 36 -9.51 -14.92 -4.17
CA GLN A 36 -9.93 -14.52 -2.83
C GLN A 36 -8.74 -14.66 -1.87
N ASP A 37 -8.38 -13.56 -1.24
CA ASP A 37 -7.33 -13.54 -0.22
C ASP A 37 -7.91 -14.08 1.09
N ALA A 38 -7.37 -15.19 1.60
CA ALA A 38 -7.87 -15.84 2.80
C ALA A 38 -7.65 -15.04 4.08
N ARG A 39 -6.78 -14.01 4.05
CA ARG A 39 -6.42 -13.21 5.23
C ARG A 39 -7.49 -12.18 5.58
N ASP A 40 -8.17 -11.64 4.57
CA ASP A 40 -9.18 -10.57 4.72
C ASP A 40 -10.49 -10.84 3.95
N MET A 41 -10.57 -11.97 3.24
CA MET A 41 -11.68 -12.39 2.40
C MET A 41 -11.98 -11.47 1.20
N ASN A 42 -11.10 -10.51 0.91
CA ASN A 42 -11.23 -9.67 -0.28
C ASN A 42 -11.06 -10.53 -1.54
N THR A 43 -12.00 -10.37 -2.47
CA THR A 43 -11.90 -10.99 -3.79
C THR A 43 -11.41 -9.95 -4.79
N TYR A 44 -10.30 -10.27 -5.44
CA TYR A 44 -9.66 -9.47 -6.46
C TYR A 44 -9.96 -10.06 -7.82
N LYS A 45 -10.35 -9.20 -8.77
CA LYS A 45 -10.32 -9.56 -10.18
C LYS A 45 -8.87 -9.78 -10.62
N CYS A 46 -8.66 -10.74 -11.49
CA CYS A 46 -7.36 -11.05 -12.09
C CYS A 46 -7.47 -11.08 -13.60
N ILE A 47 -6.38 -10.72 -14.27
CA ILE A 47 -6.26 -10.69 -15.73
C ILE A 47 -4.96 -11.38 -16.15
N THR A 48 -5.07 -12.32 -17.09
CA THR A 48 -3.91 -12.94 -17.73
C THR A 48 -3.65 -12.24 -19.05
N ILE A 49 -2.44 -11.72 -19.25
CA ILE A 49 -2.02 -11.01 -20.47
C ILE A 49 -0.69 -11.60 -20.92
N GLY A 50 -0.65 -12.19 -22.13
CA GLY A 50 0.59 -12.74 -22.68
C GLY A 50 1.25 -13.80 -21.78
N GLY A 51 0.45 -14.56 -21.04
CA GLY A 51 0.92 -15.59 -20.09
C GLY A 51 1.22 -15.10 -18.67
N GLN A 52 1.19 -13.79 -18.39
CA GLN A 52 1.35 -13.25 -17.03
C GLN A 52 -0.01 -13.01 -16.39
N THR A 53 -0.27 -13.56 -15.21
CA THR A 53 -1.51 -13.33 -14.44
C THR A 53 -1.30 -12.23 -13.41
N TRP A 54 -2.03 -11.13 -13.55
CA TRP A 54 -1.97 -9.94 -12.69
C TRP A 54 -3.27 -9.77 -11.89
N MET A 55 -3.18 -9.17 -10.71
CA MET A 55 -4.36 -8.55 -10.11
C MET A 55 -4.80 -7.36 -10.98
N ALA A 56 -6.08 -7.32 -11.32
CA ALA A 56 -6.74 -6.21 -12.02
C ALA A 56 -7.20 -5.10 -11.07
N GLU A 57 -7.00 -5.28 -9.76
CA GLU A 57 -7.30 -4.31 -8.71
C GLU A 57 -6.06 -4.08 -7.83
N ASN A 58 -5.97 -2.90 -7.22
CA ASN A 58 -4.93 -2.61 -6.23
C ASN A 58 -5.18 -3.43 -4.95
N LEU A 59 -4.11 -3.83 -4.27
CA LEU A 59 -4.19 -4.59 -3.03
C LEU A 59 -4.89 -3.81 -1.90
N LYS A 60 -5.91 -4.42 -1.30
CA LYS A 60 -6.76 -3.86 -0.23
C LYS A 60 -6.47 -4.48 1.14
N TYR A 61 -5.38 -5.23 1.28
CA TYR A 61 -5.00 -5.89 2.53
C TYR A 61 -4.40 -4.91 3.54
N ARG A 62 -5.12 -4.62 4.63
CA ARG A 62 -4.61 -3.77 5.71
C ARG A 62 -3.59 -4.55 6.55
N LEU A 63 -2.34 -4.08 6.59
CA LEU A 63 -1.36 -4.62 7.55
C LEU A 63 -1.79 -4.30 8.99
N PRO A 64 -1.71 -5.27 9.93
CA PRO A 64 -2.24 -5.11 11.29
C PRO A 64 -1.69 -3.91 12.06
N GLN A 65 -0.42 -3.55 11.86
CA GLN A 65 0.19 -2.40 12.56
C GLN A 65 0.08 -1.09 11.77
N GLY A 66 -0.66 -1.10 10.66
CA GLY A 66 -0.93 0.09 9.85
C GLY A 66 0.32 0.83 9.43
N THR A 67 0.44 2.10 9.81
CA THR A 67 1.56 2.95 9.40
C THR A 67 2.91 2.46 9.94
N LEU A 68 2.95 1.69 11.03
CA LEU A 68 4.19 1.09 11.55
C LEU A 68 4.71 -0.02 10.64
N ASP A 69 3.81 -0.73 9.96
CA ASP A 69 4.17 -1.70 8.92
C ASP A 69 4.33 -1.04 7.54
N GLY A 70 4.21 0.29 7.46
CA GLY A 70 4.28 1.03 6.21
C GLY A 70 3.02 0.91 5.34
N CYS A 71 1.86 0.60 5.92
CA CYS A 71 0.57 0.55 5.23
C CYS A 71 -0.28 1.77 5.59
N TYR A 72 -0.82 2.46 4.59
CA TYR A 72 -1.50 3.75 4.74
C TYR A 72 -2.79 3.78 3.94
N THR A 73 -3.83 4.39 4.51
CA THR A 73 -4.85 5.07 3.70
C THR A 73 -4.42 6.51 3.40
N TYR A 74 -5.08 7.17 2.46
CA TYR A 74 -4.74 8.54 2.06
C TYR A 74 -4.93 9.52 3.24
N GLU A 75 -3.94 10.36 3.49
CA GLU A 75 -3.89 11.33 4.61
C GLU A 75 -3.94 10.69 6.01
N GLU A 76 -3.57 9.40 6.14
CA GLU A 76 -3.42 8.76 7.45
C GLU A 76 -2.21 9.31 8.22
N GLU A 77 -2.44 9.72 9.47
CA GLU A 77 -1.38 10.15 10.39
C GLU A 77 -0.53 8.97 10.86
N ASN A 78 0.80 9.17 10.96
CA ASN A 78 1.69 8.15 11.52
C ASN A 78 1.34 7.87 13.00
N ILE A 79 1.30 6.58 13.34
CA ILE A 79 1.29 6.13 14.74
C ILE A 79 2.63 6.50 15.40
N ARG A 80 2.56 7.17 16.55
CA ARG A 80 3.72 7.47 17.39
C ARG A 80 3.75 6.49 18.55
N SER A 81 4.94 6.12 19.04
CA SER A 81 5.07 5.20 20.17
C SER A 81 4.30 5.67 21.41
N GLN A 82 4.23 6.99 21.61
CA GLN A 82 3.47 7.62 22.69
C GLN A 82 1.95 7.56 22.52
N ASP A 83 1.41 7.11 21.39
CA ASP A 83 -0.04 6.94 21.21
C ASP A 83 -0.48 5.51 21.56
N ILE A 84 0.46 4.56 21.65
CA ILE A 84 0.19 3.14 21.95
C ILE A 84 -0.03 3.00 23.46
N ARG A 85 -1.18 2.46 23.86
CA ARG A 85 -1.53 2.22 25.26
C ARG A 85 -2.04 0.81 25.44
N VAL A 86 -1.44 0.08 26.38
CA VAL A 86 -1.97 -1.23 26.75
C VAL A 86 -3.29 -1.04 27.49
N ASN A 87 -4.30 -1.84 27.14
CA ASN A 87 -5.60 -1.80 27.79
C ASN A 87 -5.45 -2.17 29.29
N SER A 88 -5.87 -1.28 30.18
CA SER A 88 -5.72 -1.46 31.63
C SER A 88 -6.46 -2.69 32.17
N GLN A 89 -7.60 -3.06 31.58
CA GLN A 89 -8.36 -4.23 32.01
C GLN A 89 -7.63 -5.52 31.62
N SER A 90 -7.21 -5.64 30.34
CA SER A 90 -6.45 -6.80 29.88
C SER A 90 -5.11 -6.95 30.62
N TRP A 91 -4.48 -5.83 30.98
CA TRP A 91 -3.32 -5.80 31.85
C TRP A 91 -3.65 -6.36 33.24
N ALA A 92 -4.68 -5.84 33.89
CA ALA A 92 -5.08 -6.28 35.22
C ALA A 92 -5.42 -7.77 35.27
N ASP A 93 -6.15 -8.27 34.27
CA ASP A 93 -6.50 -9.69 34.17
C ASP A 93 -5.25 -10.57 33.98
N SER A 94 -4.28 -10.10 33.19
CA SER A 94 -3.01 -10.82 32.97
C SER A 94 -2.16 -10.91 34.25
N VAL A 95 -2.08 -9.81 35.00
CA VAL A 95 -1.34 -9.74 36.27
C VAL A 95 -2.02 -10.61 37.32
N ARG A 96 -3.35 -10.54 37.47
CA ARG A 96 -4.13 -11.40 38.37
C ARG A 96 -3.92 -12.88 38.09
N ALA A 97 -3.97 -13.27 36.82
CA ALA A 97 -3.67 -14.64 36.44
C ALA A 97 -2.23 -15.05 36.80
N GLY A 98 -1.26 -14.13 36.76
CA GLY A 98 0.10 -14.36 37.24
C GLY A 98 0.20 -14.51 38.77
N ILE A 99 -0.57 -13.71 39.51
CA ILE A 99 -0.70 -13.82 40.97
C ILE A 99 -1.23 -15.21 41.33
N ASP A 100 -2.30 -15.67 40.68
CA ASP A 100 -2.89 -16.99 40.92
C ASP A 100 -1.92 -18.15 40.61
N ARG A 101 -0.98 -17.92 39.69
CA ARG A 101 0.09 -18.88 39.34
C ARG A 101 1.31 -18.82 40.27
N GLY A 102 1.34 -17.90 41.24
CA GLY A 102 2.48 -17.71 42.13
C GLY A 102 3.67 -17.03 41.48
N GLU A 103 3.48 -16.24 40.41
CA GLU A 103 4.58 -15.53 39.74
C GLU A 103 5.08 -14.30 40.53
N PHE A 104 4.38 -13.93 41.61
CA PHE A 104 4.63 -12.72 42.40
C PHE A 104 4.74 -13.04 43.89
N GLU A 105 5.75 -13.83 44.25
CA GLU A 105 6.06 -14.18 45.64
C GLU A 105 7.03 -13.19 46.30
N GLY A 106 6.84 -12.94 47.60
CA GLY A 106 7.67 -12.04 48.40
C GLY A 106 6.92 -10.80 48.90
N THR A 107 7.66 -9.94 49.62
CA THR A 107 7.09 -8.79 50.32
C THR A 107 7.95 -7.54 50.15
N VAL A 108 7.31 -6.40 50.02
CA VAL A 108 7.92 -5.07 50.09
C VAL A 108 7.30 -4.32 51.27
N GLY A 109 8.09 -4.10 52.31
CA GLY A 109 7.58 -3.51 53.55
C GLY A 109 6.46 -4.36 54.15
N PHE A 110 5.26 -3.80 54.23
CA PHE A 110 4.08 -4.46 54.80
C PHE A 110 3.19 -5.17 53.77
N PHE A 111 3.49 -5.03 52.47
CA PHE A 111 2.68 -5.59 51.40
C PHE A 111 3.33 -6.83 50.80
N THR A 112 2.54 -7.85 50.50
CA THR A 112 2.94 -8.87 49.51
C THR A 112 3.03 -8.24 48.13
N LEU A 113 3.82 -8.82 47.23
CA LEU A 113 3.86 -8.33 45.83
C LEU A 113 2.47 -8.35 45.17
N ALA A 114 1.66 -9.37 45.43
CA ALA A 114 0.28 -9.44 44.94
C ALA A 114 -0.57 -8.24 45.39
N GLN A 115 -0.55 -7.90 46.69
CA GLN A 115 -1.28 -6.74 47.22
C GLN A 115 -0.77 -5.42 46.66
N LEU A 116 0.55 -5.29 46.51
CA LEU A 116 1.17 -4.11 45.92
C LEU A 116 0.70 -3.90 44.48
N LEU A 117 0.73 -4.97 43.66
CA LEU A 117 0.32 -4.92 42.27
C LEU A 117 -1.17 -4.62 42.10
N GLU A 118 -2.05 -5.23 42.90
CA GLU A 118 -3.49 -4.89 42.88
C GLU A 118 -3.73 -3.40 43.13
N MET A 119 -3.10 -2.83 44.17
CA MET A 119 -3.20 -1.41 44.46
C MET A 119 -2.64 -0.53 43.33
N TRP A 120 -1.56 -0.97 42.69
CA TRP A 120 -0.91 -0.22 41.61
C TRP A 120 -1.73 -0.23 40.32
N MET A 121 -2.40 -1.34 40.00
CA MET A 121 -3.24 -1.44 38.81
C MET A 121 -4.48 -0.52 38.88
N GLU A 122 -4.91 -0.12 40.08
CA GLU A 122 -5.97 0.87 40.27
C GLU A 122 -5.47 2.32 40.11
N SER A 123 -4.18 2.56 40.31
CA SER A 123 -3.61 3.91 40.40
C SER A 123 -2.73 4.31 39.21
N TYR A 124 -2.18 3.33 38.48
CA TYR A 124 -1.21 3.54 37.42
C TYR A 124 -1.67 2.94 36.09
N THR A 125 -1.23 3.54 34.99
CA THR A 125 -1.31 2.89 33.68
C THR A 125 -0.41 1.65 33.66
N PRO A 126 -0.64 0.69 32.75
CA PRO A 126 0.23 -0.48 32.61
C PRO A 126 1.71 -0.12 32.44
N GLU A 127 2.01 0.90 31.65
CA GLU A 127 3.38 1.40 31.40
C GLU A 127 4.03 1.92 32.69
N ASN A 128 3.28 2.72 33.46
CA ASN A 128 3.76 3.27 34.72
C ASN A 128 3.91 2.19 35.80
N CYS A 129 2.97 1.24 35.86
CA CYS A 129 3.05 0.09 36.76
C CYS A 129 4.33 -0.72 36.48
N LEU A 130 4.59 -1.07 35.22
CA LEU A 130 5.76 -1.85 34.82
C LEU A 130 7.08 -1.10 35.10
N SER A 131 7.19 0.14 34.60
CA SER A 131 8.41 0.95 34.74
C SER A 131 8.74 1.27 36.19
N ASN A 132 7.73 1.60 37.02
CA ASN A 132 7.96 1.83 38.45
C ASN A 132 8.38 0.54 39.16
N PHE A 133 7.79 -0.61 38.81
CA PHE A 133 8.14 -1.88 39.47
C PHE A 133 9.58 -2.25 39.13
N GLU A 134 9.97 -2.14 37.86
CA GLU A 134 11.34 -2.36 37.43
C GLU A 134 12.32 -1.40 38.13
N ALA A 135 11.98 -0.11 38.22
CA ALA A 135 12.86 0.90 38.83
C ALA A 135 13.07 0.69 40.34
N TYR A 136 12.01 0.36 41.07
CA TYR A 136 12.08 0.25 42.53
C TYR A 136 12.40 -1.15 43.03
N TYR A 137 11.97 -2.18 42.30
CA TYR A 137 11.95 -3.57 42.77
C TYR A 137 12.65 -4.54 41.81
N GLY A 138 13.10 -4.08 40.64
CA GLY A 138 13.69 -4.94 39.61
C GLY A 138 14.88 -5.75 40.07
N THR A 139 15.78 -5.17 40.87
CA THR A 139 16.95 -5.87 41.42
C THR A 139 16.58 -6.90 42.48
N SER A 140 15.54 -6.62 43.28
CA SER A 140 15.11 -7.49 44.37
C SER A 140 14.18 -8.61 43.91
N PHE A 141 13.46 -8.40 42.81
CA PHE A 141 12.48 -9.34 42.26
C PHE A 141 12.61 -9.44 40.73
N PRO A 142 13.72 -10.00 40.21
CA PRO A 142 13.96 -10.07 38.78
C PRO A 142 12.96 -10.98 38.06
N GLU A 143 12.51 -12.07 38.67
CA GLU A 143 11.53 -13.01 38.10
C GLU A 143 10.13 -12.38 37.97
N ALA A 144 9.70 -11.63 38.99
CA ALA A 144 8.46 -10.85 38.96
C ALA A 144 8.52 -9.80 37.85
N THR A 145 9.65 -9.09 37.74
CA THR A 145 9.88 -8.09 36.69
C THR A 145 9.82 -8.71 35.30
N ALA A 146 10.47 -9.87 35.10
CA ALA A 146 10.42 -10.61 33.85
C ALA A 146 8.99 -11.03 33.50
N SER A 147 8.20 -11.45 34.50
CA SER A 147 6.79 -11.84 34.31
C SER A 147 5.92 -10.65 33.91
N LEU A 148 6.06 -9.49 34.55
CA LEU A 148 5.35 -8.25 34.15
C LEU A 148 5.73 -7.82 32.73
N LYS A 149 7.02 -7.84 32.37
CA LYS A 149 7.48 -7.55 31.01
C LYS A 149 6.87 -8.49 29.99
N ARG A 150 6.84 -9.79 30.27
CA ARG A 150 6.22 -10.81 29.41
C ARG A 150 4.74 -10.51 29.20
N MET A 151 3.99 -10.23 30.26
CA MET A 151 2.56 -9.89 30.17
C MET A 151 2.34 -8.64 29.33
N TYR A 152 3.14 -7.59 29.55
CA TYR A 152 3.02 -6.33 28.83
C TYR A 152 3.30 -6.54 27.33
N ASN A 153 4.38 -7.25 27.02
CA ASN A 153 4.77 -7.55 25.63
C ASN A 153 3.73 -8.42 24.91
N ASN A 154 3.04 -9.32 25.61
CA ASN A 154 1.96 -10.12 25.03
C ASN A 154 0.73 -9.27 24.67
N LEU A 155 0.49 -8.19 25.39
CA LEU A 155 -0.65 -7.27 25.15
C LEU A 155 -0.31 -6.16 24.14
N TYR A 156 0.97 -5.85 23.97
CA TYR A 156 1.43 -4.74 23.13
C TYR A 156 0.96 -4.83 21.66
N PRO A 157 0.95 -6.00 20.98
CA PRO A 157 0.43 -6.12 19.62
C PRO A 157 -1.05 -5.72 19.49
N ALA A 158 -1.88 -6.06 20.48
CA ALA A 158 -3.29 -5.68 20.50
C ALA A 158 -3.46 -4.16 20.66
N ALA A 159 -2.61 -3.52 21.49
CA ALA A 159 -2.59 -2.08 21.64
C ALA A 159 -2.20 -1.36 20.34
N ILE A 160 -1.23 -1.91 19.59
CA ILE A 160 -0.87 -1.38 18.26
C ILE A 160 -2.05 -1.49 17.30
N LEU A 161 -2.69 -2.66 17.22
CA LEU A 161 -3.82 -2.90 16.34
C LEU A 161 -4.97 -1.94 16.63
N GLU A 162 -5.27 -1.70 17.91
CA GLU A 162 -6.32 -0.78 18.33
C GLU A 162 -6.04 0.65 17.81
N VAL A 163 -4.83 1.17 18.06
CA VAL A 163 -4.45 2.50 17.59
C VAL A 163 -4.41 2.57 16.06
N ALA A 164 -3.93 1.53 15.39
CA ALA A 164 -3.93 1.45 13.93
C ALA A 164 -5.35 1.51 13.34
N ASN A 165 -6.32 0.85 13.98
CA ASN A 165 -7.72 0.90 13.59
C ASN A 165 -8.35 2.27 13.85
N GLN A 166 -8.00 2.92 14.97
CA GLN A 166 -8.46 4.27 15.26
C GLN A 166 -7.93 5.29 14.23
N ARG A 167 -6.65 5.20 13.84
CA ARG A 167 -6.06 6.07 12.81
C ARG A 167 -6.68 5.86 11.45
N LEU A 168 -6.87 4.61 11.06
CA LEU A 168 -7.57 4.25 9.84
C LEU A 168 -8.99 4.83 9.83
N ALA A 169 -9.79 4.57 10.86
CA ALA A 169 -11.16 5.05 10.96
C ALA A 169 -11.25 6.58 10.90
N LYS A 170 -10.33 7.29 11.59
CA LYS A 170 -10.24 8.75 11.54
C LYS A 170 -9.98 9.25 10.13
N ALA A 171 -8.98 8.71 9.42
CA ALA A 171 -8.65 9.12 8.06
C ALA A 171 -9.77 8.80 7.06
N GLU A 172 -10.36 7.60 7.15
CA GLU A 172 -11.45 7.15 6.27
C GLU A 172 -12.75 7.96 6.44
N SER A 173 -12.93 8.61 7.60
CA SER A 173 -14.08 9.50 7.86
C SER A 173 -14.02 10.80 7.06
N THR A 174 -12.84 11.23 6.62
CA THR A 174 -12.62 12.50 5.91
C THR A 174 -12.13 12.33 4.48
N ASN A 175 -11.49 11.21 4.15
CA ASN A 175 -10.87 11.00 2.83
C ASN A 175 -11.80 10.37 1.78
N GLY A 176 -13.09 10.19 2.10
CA GLY A 176 -14.09 9.65 1.17
C GLY A 176 -14.10 8.13 1.05
N GLN A 177 -13.74 7.43 2.13
CA GLN A 177 -13.59 5.97 2.15
C GLN A 177 -12.54 5.47 1.14
N TYR A 178 -11.38 6.14 1.11
CA TYR A 178 -10.33 5.95 0.11
C TYR A 178 -9.96 4.48 -0.15
N SER A 179 -9.74 3.70 0.92
CA SER A 179 -9.26 2.33 0.79
C SER A 179 -10.24 1.41 0.05
N LYS A 180 -11.54 1.69 0.13
CA LYS A 180 -12.56 0.92 -0.61
C LYS A 180 -12.44 1.09 -2.13
N LYS A 181 -12.10 2.30 -2.58
CA LYS A 181 -11.97 2.64 -4.01
C LYS A 181 -10.59 2.31 -4.55
N PHE A 182 -9.53 2.63 -3.80
CA PHE A 182 -8.16 2.63 -4.32
C PHE A 182 -7.25 1.54 -3.74
N GLY A 183 -7.69 0.84 -2.69
CA GLY A 183 -6.81 0.02 -1.87
C GLY A 183 -5.94 0.86 -0.95
N PHE A 184 -4.91 0.22 -0.38
CA PHE A 184 -3.96 0.90 0.48
C PHE A 184 -2.69 1.29 -0.26
N LEU A 185 -1.97 2.25 0.31
CA LEU A 185 -0.64 2.64 -0.10
C LEU A 185 0.37 1.95 0.82
N TYR A 186 1.39 1.35 0.25
CA TYR A 186 2.41 0.60 0.98
C TYR A 186 3.78 1.16 0.70
N THR A 187 4.61 1.32 1.75
CA THR A 187 6.06 1.45 1.55
C THR A 187 6.60 0.23 0.84
N TYR A 188 7.82 0.29 0.34
CA TYR A 188 8.42 -0.86 -0.31
C TYR A 188 8.43 -2.09 0.62
N GLU A 189 8.89 -1.92 1.86
CA GLU A 189 8.89 -2.98 2.88
C GLU A 189 7.45 -3.42 3.24
N GLY A 190 6.52 -2.47 3.36
CA GLY A 190 5.11 -2.79 3.58
C GLY A 190 4.50 -3.60 2.43
N ALA A 191 4.89 -3.32 1.19
CA ALA A 191 4.41 -4.04 0.02
C ALA A 191 4.88 -5.50 0.03
N LEU A 192 6.14 -5.74 0.37
CA LEU A 192 6.69 -7.09 0.52
C LEU A 192 5.99 -7.91 1.61
N LYS A 193 5.58 -7.26 2.71
CA LYS A 193 4.81 -7.90 3.78
C LYS A 193 3.35 -8.16 3.40
N ALA A 194 2.78 -7.31 2.53
CA ALA A 194 1.35 -7.33 2.23
C ALA A 194 0.96 -8.35 1.16
N VAL A 195 1.87 -8.79 0.28
CA VAL A 195 1.53 -9.74 -0.79
C VAL A 195 1.03 -11.09 -0.22
N PRO A 196 -0.07 -11.67 -0.76
CA PRO A 196 -0.59 -12.96 -0.32
C PRO A 196 0.25 -14.13 -0.83
N GLU A 197 0.11 -15.29 -0.20
CA GLU A 197 0.74 -16.54 -0.65
C GLU A 197 0.36 -16.89 -2.10
N GLY A 198 1.33 -17.37 -2.89
CA GLY A 198 1.17 -17.67 -4.32
C GLY A 198 1.13 -16.44 -5.22
N TRP A 199 1.34 -15.25 -4.65
CA TRP A 199 1.47 -13.98 -5.34
C TRP A 199 2.73 -13.26 -4.89
N ARG A 200 3.25 -12.40 -5.77
CA ARG A 200 4.43 -11.60 -5.47
C ARG A 200 4.29 -10.18 -6.02
N LEU A 201 5.14 -9.30 -5.49
CA LEU A 201 5.35 -7.99 -6.08
C LEU A 201 6.06 -8.18 -7.45
N PRO A 202 5.56 -7.57 -8.53
CA PRO A 202 6.11 -7.73 -9.87
C PRO A 202 7.52 -7.20 -9.93
N THR A 203 8.41 -7.88 -10.65
CA THR A 203 9.75 -7.38 -10.95
C THR A 203 9.66 -6.31 -12.05
N ASP A 204 10.75 -5.59 -12.28
CA ASP A 204 10.84 -4.66 -13.41
C ASP A 204 10.72 -5.40 -14.75
N ASP A 205 11.24 -6.64 -14.82
CA ASP A 205 11.11 -7.50 -16.00
C ASP A 205 9.67 -7.94 -16.24
N ASP A 206 8.88 -8.15 -15.19
CA ASP A 206 7.45 -8.47 -15.36
C ASP A 206 6.70 -7.31 -16.00
N TRP A 207 6.93 -6.08 -15.54
CA TRP A 207 6.36 -4.89 -16.14
C TRP A 207 6.82 -4.70 -17.59
N LYS A 208 8.12 -4.87 -17.87
CA LYS A 208 8.65 -4.75 -19.24
C LYS A 208 8.07 -5.81 -20.18
N LYS A 209 7.83 -7.04 -19.71
CA LYS A 209 7.15 -8.07 -20.49
C LYS A 209 5.72 -7.66 -20.82
N LEU A 210 4.95 -7.21 -19.83
CA LEU A 210 3.59 -6.70 -20.03
C LEU A 210 3.56 -5.56 -21.07
N GLU A 211 4.43 -4.57 -20.91
CA GLU A 211 4.55 -3.43 -21.83
C GLU A 211 4.93 -3.86 -23.25
N ALA A 212 5.88 -4.79 -23.41
CA ALA A 212 6.28 -5.31 -24.70
C ALA A 212 5.16 -6.13 -25.37
N THR A 213 4.42 -6.93 -24.59
CA THR A 213 3.23 -7.66 -25.06
C THR A 213 2.16 -6.71 -25.59
N LEU A 214 2.06 -5.50 -25.05
CA LEU A 214 1.14 -4.46 -25.53
C LEU A 214 1.68 -3.66 -26.72
N GLY A 215 2.90 -3.95 -27.18
CA GLY A 215 3.48 -3.35 -28.39
C GLY A 215 4.54 -2.28 -28.14
N MET A 216 4.95 -2.06 -26.88
CA MET A 216 6.04 -1.12 -26.60
C MET A 216 7.35 -1.59 -27.25
N SER A 217 8.04 -0.69 -27.93
CA SER A 217 9.25 -1.04 -28.67
C SER A 217 10.43 -1.39 -27.76
N VAL A 218 11.30 -2.29 -28.22
CA VAL A 218 12.51 -2.70 -27.51
C VAL A 218 13.45 -1.52 -27.22
N SER A 219 13.49 -0.50 -28.09
CA SER A 219 14.31 0.69 -27.86
C SER A 219 13.81 1.53 -26.69
N GLN A 220 12.51 1.52 -26.42
CA GLN A 220 11.92 2.26 -25.30
C GLN A 220 11.86 1.44 -24.02
N ILE A 221 11.69 0.11 -24.09
CA ILE A 221 11.38 -0.74 -22.94
C ILE A 221 12.37 -0.62 -21.76
N GLY A 222 13.64 -0.35 -22.05
CA GLY A 222 14.70 -0.25 -21.04
C GLY A 222 14.96 1.16 -20.49
N MET A 223 14.36 2.21 -21.07
CA MET A 223 14.61 3.59 -20.64
C MET A 223 14.17 3.78 -19.18
N LEU A 224 14.98 4.50 -18.39
CA LEU A 224 14.73 4.80 -16.97
C LEU A 224 14.55 6.30 -16.82
N ASP A 225 13.64 6.69 -15.91
CA ASP A 225 13.25 8.06 -15.61
C ASP A 225 12.64 8.80 -16.81
N GLU A 226 11.96 8.05 -17.69
CA GLU A 226 11.37 8.53 -18.95
C GLU A 226 9.92 8.05 -19.13
N TRP A 227 9.11 8.86 -19.83
CA TRP A 227 7.78 8.48 -20.32
C TRP A 227 7.91 7.69 -21.63
N ARG A 228 7.51 6.41 -21.62
CA ARG A 228 7.78 5.44 -22.69
C ARG A 228 6.51 4.90 -23.35
N GLY A 229 6.68 4.35 -24.54
CA GLY A 229 5.57 3.89 -25.37
C GLY A 229 4.90 5.06 -26.08
N ASN A 230 3.72 4.78 -26.62
CA ASN A 230 2.86 5.77 -27.29
C ASN A 230 1.39 5.65 -26.87
N TYR A 231 0.91 4.44 -26.59
CA TYR A 231 -0.50 4.17 -26.30
C TYR A 231 -0.73 3.02 -25.31
N GLU A 232 0.30 2.26 -24.97
CA GLU A 232 0.24 1.08 -24.10
C GLU A 232 -0.24 1.45 -22.70
N GLY A 233 0.07 2.66 -22.23
CA GLY A 233 -0.46 3.18 -20.97
C GLY A 233 -1.98 3.39 -21.02
N ASN A 234 -2.54 3.78 -22.16
CA ASN A 234 -4.00 3.89 -22.33
C ASN A 234 -4.69 2.51 -22.24
N LEU A 235 -4.09 1.48 -22.83
CA LEU A 235 -4.61 0.11 -22.75
C LEU A 235 -4.69 -0.41 -21.32
N LEU A 236 -3.78 -0.01 -20.44
CA LEU A 236 -3.75 -0.45 -19.03
C LEU A 236 -4.70 0.33 -18.13
N LYS A 237 -5.19 1.49 -18.56
CA LYS A 237 -6.10 2.34 -17.77
C LYS A 237 -7.54 1.85 -17.85
N VAL A 238 -8.34 2.26 -16.87
CA VAL A 238 -9.80 2.17 -16.98
C VAL A 238 -10.27 3.04 -18.14
N GLY A 239 -11.11 2.50 -19.03
CA GLY A 239 -11.67 3.26 -20.14
C GLY A 239 -12.15 2.39 -21.29
N LYS A 240 -12.66 3.04 -22.34
CA LYS A 240 -13.18 2.38 -23.54
C LYS A 240 -12.14 1.51 -24.25
N ASP A 241 -10.89 1.99 -24.26
CA ASP A 241 -9.77 1.30 -24.92
C ASP A 241 -8.97 0.41 -23.93
N GLY A 242 -9.39 0.39 -22.66
CA GLY A 242 -8.75 -0.38 -21.60
C GLY A 242 -9.01 -1.87 -21.75
N ILE A 243 -7.98 -2.67 -21.48
CA ILE A 243 -8.05 -4.14 -21.62
C ILE A 243 -8.55 -4.86 -20.37
N GLY A 244 -8.91 -4.13 -19.32
CA GLY A 244 -9.32 -4.68 -18.02
C GLY A 244 -8.19 -4.85 -17.01
N PHE A 245 -6.99 -4.29 -17.27
CA PHE A 245 -5.99 -4.11 -16.21
C PHE A 245 -6.43 -2.99 -15.26
N ASP A 246 -7.19 -2.00 -15.72
CA ASP A 246 -7.93 -1.05 -14.88
C ASP A 246 -7.08 -0.26 -13.86
N VAL A 247 -6.00 0.40 -14.32
CA VAL A 247 -5.24 1.33 -13.46
C VAL A 247 -6.17 2.40 -12.86
N VAL A 248 -6.17 2.51 -11.53
CA VAL A 248 -6.88 3.55 -10.78
C VAL A 248 -5.89 4.57 -10.20
N TYR A 249 -6.22 5.86 -10.33
CA TYR A 249 -5.34 6.97 -9.95
C TYR A 249 -5.38 7.25 -8.44
N ALA A 250 -4.80 6.33 -7.67
CA ALA A 250 -4.79 6.34 -6.22
C ALA A 250 -3.96 7.48 -5.60
N GLY A 251 -3.10 8.15 -6.37
CA GLY A 251 -2.05 9.00 -5.83
C GLY A 251 -1.02 8.20 -5.05
N GLY A 252 -0.28 8.87 -4.18
CA GLY A 252 0.72 8.22 -3.34
C GLY A 252 1.14 9.09 -2.16
N ARG A 253 1.81 8.46 -1.20
CA ARG A 253 2.57 9.16 -0.16
C ARG A 253 3.99 9.31 -0.68
N LEU A 254 4.33 10.46 -1.24
CA LEU A 254 5.63 10.66 -1.87
C LEU A 254 6.72 10.80 -0.80
N TYR A 255 7.98 10.80 -1.22
CA TYR A 255 9.13 11.18 -0.39
C TYR A 255 9.58 12.60 -0.72
N GLY A 256 10.04 13.37 0.26
CA GLY A 256 10.58 14.72 0.07
C GLY A 256 10.21 15.72 1.16
N ALA A 257 10.70 16.95 1.03
CA ALA A 257 10.32 18.09 1.86
C ALA A 257 9.15 18.84 1.21
N TYR A 258 8.09 19.07 1.97
CA TYR A 258 6.87 19.71 1.47
C TYR A 258 6.78 21.13 1.99
N MET A 259 6.87 22.12 1.09
CA MET A 259 6.76 23.53 1.46
C MET A 259 5.35 23.88 1.98
N TYR A 260 4.33 23.18 1.47
CA TYR A 260 2.94 23.28 1.89
C TYR A 260 2.26 21.90 1.78
N GLY A 261 1.43 21.53 2.76
CA GLY A 261 0.68 20.28 2.77
C GLY A 261 1.41 19.10 3.42
N GLY A 262 0.79 17.91 3.32
CA GLY A 262 1.35 16.65 3.79
C GLY A 262 2.11 15.90 2.70
N SER A 263 2.53 14.66 2.99
CA SER A 263 3.25 13.80 2.04
C SER A 263 2.36 13.13 0.98
N PHE A 264 1.04 13.32 1.06
CA PHE A 264 0.07 12.67 0.17
C PHE A 264 -0.28 13.56 -1.02
N TYR A 265 -0.07 13.05 -2.25
CA TYR A 265 -0.26 13.81 -3.49
C TYR A 265 -0.95 13.01 -4.58
N ASN A 266 -1.46 13.76 -5.56
CA ASN A 266 -1.90 13.29 -6.88
C ASN A 266 -3.03 12.26 -6.87
N ARG A 267 -3.85 12.23 -5.81
CA ARG A 267 -5.12 11.49 -5.81
C ARG A 267 -5.98 11.92 -6.99
N ASP A 268 -6.58 10.95 -7.67
CA ASP A 268 -7.40 11.09 -8.88
C ASP A 268 -6.61 11.59 -10.12
N VAL A 269 -5.28 11.72 -10.04
CA VAL A 269 -4.44 12.25 -11.14
C VAL A 269 -3.35 11.27 -11.56
N ASN A 270 -2.62 10.69 -10.61
CA ASN A 270 -1.55 9.72 -10.87
C ASN A 270 -1.83 8.38 -10.20
N ALA A 271 -1.29 7.31 -10.78
CA ALA A 271 -1.12 6.02 -10.13
C ALA A 271 0.36 5.68 -10.06
N TYR A 272 0.78 5.12 -8.94
CA TYR A 272 2.15 4.70 -8.68
C TYR A 272 2.14 3.24 -8.28
N PHE A 273 3.04 2.45 -8.86
CA PHE A 273 3.18 1.03 -8.56
C PHE A 273 4.64 0.68 -8.28
N TRP A 274 4.84 -0.10 -7.23
CA TRP A 274 6.14 -0.70 -6.94
C TRP A 274 6.48 -1.84 -7.90
N SER A 275 7.78 -1.98 -8.15
CA SER A 275 8.40 -3.23 -8.56
C SER A 275 9.23 -3.80 -7.40
N SER A 276 9.40 -5.12 -7.30
CA SER A 276 10.34 -5.78 -6.39
C SER A 276 11.80 -5.67 -6.83
N THR A 277 12.05 -5.07 -8.00
CA THR A 277 13.41 -4.72 -8.44
C THR A 277 13.78 -3.36 -7.85
N HIS A 278 14.95 -3.30 -7.24
CA HIS A 278 15.58 -2.08 -6.74
C HIS A 278 16.89 -1.78 -7.47
N LYS A 279 17.29 -0.50 -7.42
CA LYS A 279 18.51 0.04 -7.98
C LYS A 279 19.34 0.62 -6.84
N VAL A 280 20.41 -0.09 -6.50
CA VAL A 280 21.43 0.41 -5.57
C VAL A 280 22.40 1.27 -6.36
N GLU A 281 22.34 2.59 -6.21
CA GLU A 281 23.25 3.51 -6.91
C GLU A 281 24.62 3.61 -6.22
N ARG A 282 24.62 3.47 -4.90
CA ARG A 282 25.79 3.39 -3.99
C ARG A 282 25.31 2.89 -2.62
N ASP A 283 26.22 2.57 -1.70
CA ASP A 283 25.92 1.95 -0.40
C ASP A 283 24.81 2.62 0.42
N THR A 284 24.56 3.91 0.22
CA THR A 284 23.56 4.70 0.98
C THR A 284 22.33 5.10 0.17
N VAL A 285 22.24 4.70 -1.10
CA VAL A 285 21.13 5.06 -2.01
C VAL A 285 20.59 3.79 -2.64
N ASP A 286 19.56 3.24 -2.00
CA ASP A 286 18.74 2.14 -2.52
C ASP A 286 17.37 2.70 -2.94
N LEU A 287 17.04 2.55 -4.23
CA LEU A 287 15.83 3.11 -4.82
C LEU A 287 14.97 2.00 -5.43
N GLY A 288 13.68 2.03 -5.15
CA GLY A 288 12.72 1.11 -5.75
C GLY A 288 12.41 1.53 -7.18
N ILE A 289 12.33 0.57 -8.11
CA ILE A 289 11.81 0.82 -9.45
C ILE A 289 10.29 0.97 -9.38
N THR A 290 9.75 1.92 -10.12
CA THR A 290 8.30 2.21 -10.13
C THR A 290 7.73 2.24 -11.55
N ARG A 291 6.40 2.11 -11.62
CA ARG A 291 5.61 2.55 -12.77
C ARG A 291 4.67 3.66 -12.36
N VAL A 292 4.67 4.73 -13.16
CA VAL A 292 3.78 5.88 -12.96
C VAL A 292 2.89 6.05 -14.17
N PHE A 293 1.59 6.16 -13.89
CA PHE A 293 0.57 6.49 -14.87
C PHE A 293 0.00 7.86 -14.53
N PHE A 294 -0.26 8.66 -15.56
CA PHE A 294 -0.88 9.98 -15.42
C PHE A 294 -2.14 10.03 -16.29
N LEU A 295 -3.21 10.60 -15.73
CA LEU A 295 -4.52 10.67 -16.36
C LEU A 295 -4.49 11.19 -17.81
N LYS A 296 -3.65 12.19 -18.10
CA LYS A 296 -3.58 12.85 -19.42
C LYS A 296 -2.40 12.39 -20.29
N GLU A 297 -1.77 11.28 -19.97
CA GLU A 297 -0.59 10.78 -20.68
C GLU A 297 -0.74 9.30 -21.02
N ASP A 298 -0.67 8.95 -22.29
CA ASP A 298 -0.89 7.59 -22.77
C ASP A 298 0.37 6.71 -22.70
N ARG A 299 1.49 7.34 -22.34
CA ARG A 299 2.77 6.70 -22.05
C ARG A 299 2.84 6.21 -20.61
N ILE A 300 3.84 5.36 -20.34
CA ILE A 300 4.11 4.81 -19.02
C ILE A 300 5.48 5.30 -18.57
N MET A 301 5.54 5.96 -17.41
CA MET A 301 6.82 6.34 -16.82
C MET A 301 7.40 5.18 -16.03
N ARG A 302 8.64 4.81 -16.37
CA ARG A 302 9.47 3.93 -15.55
C ARG A 302 10.46 4.80 -14.82
N GLY A 303 10.31 4.92 -13.50
CA GLY A 303 11.17 5.79 -12.71
C GLY A 303 11.70 5.10 -11.46
N THR A 304 12.37 5.87 -10.63
CA THR A 304 12.89 5.45 -9.32
C THR A 304 12.19 6.20 -8.19
N SER A 305 12.15 5.61 -6.99
CA SER A 305 11.65 6.29 -5.81
C SER A 305 12.29 5.78 -4.53
N ASP A 306 12.33 6.64 -3.52
CA ASP A 306 12.78 6.30 -2.18
C ASP A 306 11.85 5.25 -1.55
N LEU A 307 12.43 4.24 -0.90
CA LEU A 307 11.70 3.08 -0.36
C LEU A 307 10.70 3.46 0.75
N THR A 308 10.82 4.66 1.32
CA THR A 308 9.92 5.21 2.35
C THR A 308 8.68 5.91 1.78
N ALA A 309 8.63 6.17 0.46
CA ALA A 309 7.37 6.54 -0.21
C ALA A 309 6.36 5.38 -0.10
N ALA A 310 5.06 5.64 -0.23
CA ALA A 310 4.03 4.61 -0.21
C ALA A 310 3.14 4.66 -1.46
N TYR A 311 3.06 3.53 -2.17
CA TYR A 311 2.39 3.39 -3.46
C TYR A 311 1.43 2.20 -3.49
N SER A 312 0.59 2.15 -4.52
CA SER A 312 -0.32 1.03 -4.73
C SER A 312 0.47 -0.24 -5.10
N VAL A 313 -0.08 -1.39 -4.75
CA VAL A 313 0.49 -2.70 -5.09
C VAL A 313 -0.43 -3.41 -6.09
N ARG A 314 0.16 -3.90 -7.18
CA ARG A 314 -0.44 -4.78 -8.17
C ARG A 314 0.32 -6.09 -8.17
N CYS A 315 -0.25 -7.14 -7.58
CA CYS A 315 0.44 -8.42 -7.50
C CYS A 315 0.42 -9.13 -8.85
N ILE A 316 1.46 -9.92 -9.10
CA ILE A 316 1.53 -10.91 -10.18
C ILE A 316 1.59 -12.30 -9.55
N LYS A 317 0.94 -13.27 -10.19
CA LYS A 317 0.96 -14.68 -9.74
C LYS A 317 2.38 -15.24 -9.90
N GLU A 318 2.81 -16.05 -8.94
CA GLU A 318 4.09 -16.77 -9.00
C GLU A 318 4.16 -17.78 -10.15
#